data_AF-A0A3M1G2S5-F1
#
_entry.id   AF-A0A3M1G2S5-F1
#
_cell.length_a   1.000
_cell.length_b   1.000
_cell.length_c   1.000
_cell.angle_alpha   90.00
_cell.angle_beta   90.00
_cell.angle_gamma   90.00
#
_symmetry.space_group_name_H-M   'P 1'
#
loop_
_entity.id
_entity.type
_entity.pdbx_description
1 polymer ?
#
loop_
_entity_poly.entity_id
_entity_poly.type
_entity_poly.pdbx_seq_one_letter_code
_entity_poly.pdbx_strand_id
1 'polypeptide(L)'
;VSGHPFKLMKAEFAKYRPLPLPEGYTWDDISYVIGGATKKARYIDKKGYIITSAKDGSDLKTQYNLATGTWSYYHKGQKKPYTCGKCHTTGYKPEGHQDGMEGIKGTWAFPGIQCEACHGPGGNHVKTGDRSKIVVDGSSALCGKCHIRGKKDSIPAKGGFIRHHEQYNELLASPHKSLNCVTCHNPHKKAEFSIKRPCETCHSSQAKAFKGSTMQQVGVRCIDCHMPKATKSAVKFGPYEGDVRTHLFKINTSADANMFYTKGSKTFAKGFVTVEFACLGCHKNKDKNWASRMATGVHTRGK
;
A
#
# COMPACT_ATOMS: atom_id res chain seq x y z
N VAL A 1 -7.56 5.46 14.46
CA VAL A 1 -6.25 6.01 14.04
C VAL A 1 -5.80 5.31 12.77
N SER A 2 -5.26 6.05 11.79
CA SER A 2 -4.71 5.49 10.54
C SER A 2 -3.56 4.50 10.84
N GLY A 3 -3.25 3.57 9.94
CA GLY A 3 -2.16 2.60 10.13
C GLY A 3 -0.74 3.19 10.04
N HIS A 4 -0.65 4.51 9.87
CA HIS A 4 0.54 5.30 9.56
C HIS A 4 1.52 5.48 10.74
N PRO A 5 1.07 5.67 12.00
CA PRO A 5 1.97 5.69 13.15
C PRO A 5 2.75 4.38 13.34
N PHE A 6 2.23 3.27 12.82
CA PHE A 6 2.85 1.95 12.93
C PHE A 6 3.84 1.64 11.80
N LYS A 7 4.20 2.61 10.94
CA LYS A 7 5.17 2.38 9.84
C LYS A 7 6.58 2.10 10.35
N LEU A 8 6.91 2.62 11.52
CA LEU A 8 8.10 2.29 12.31
C LEU A 8 7.75 2.46 13.79
N MET A 9 8.13 1.52 14.65
CA MET A 9 7.94 1.60 16.10
C MET A 9 9.20 1.11 16.81
N LYS A 10 9.55 1.72 17.94
CA LYS A 10 10.59 1.16 18.83
C LYS A 10 10.13 -0.18 19.41
N ALA A 11 11.08 -1.08 19.64
CA ALA A 11 10.83 -2.41 20.19
C ALA A 11 10.10 -2.36 21.55
N GLU A 12 10.42 -1.36 22.38
CA GLU A 12 9.79 -1.14 23.69
C GLU A 12 8.26 -1.01 23.61
N PHE A 13 7.72 -0.46 22.51
CA PHE A 13 6.29 -0.35 22.28
C PHE A 13 5.76 -1.52 21.44
N ALA A 14 6.55 -1.99 20.48
CA ALA A 14 6.12 -3.04 19.56
C ALA A 14 5.92 -4.39 20.26
N LYS A 15 6.62 -4.66 21.37
CA LYS A 15 6.51 -5.91 22.14
C LYS A 15 5.14 -6.19 22.74
N TYR A 16 4.32 -5.15 22.94
CA TYR A 16 2.95 -5.28 23.46
C TYR A 16 1.93 -5.56 22.36
N ARG A 17 2.38 -5.78 21.12
CA ARG A 17 1.51 -6.09 19.97
C ARG A 17 1.60 -7.58 19.67
N PRO A 18 0.56 -8.19 19.07
CA PRO A 18 0.57 -9.59 18.65
C PRO A 18 1.43 -9.77 17.38
N LEU A 19 2.73 -9.54 17.52
CA LEU A 19 3.72 -9.67 16.45
C LEU A 19 4.69 -10.78 16.82
N PRO A 20 4.76 -11.87 16.04
CA PRO A 20 5.76 -12.90 16.29
C PRO A 20 7.14 -12.40 15.92
N LEU A 21 8.19 -12.94 16.53
CA LEU A 21 9.57 -12.65 16.15
C LEU A 21 10.10 -13.71 15.18
N PRO A 22 11.12 -13.38 14.36
CA PRO A 22 11.82 -14.40 13.60
C PRO A 22 12.38 -15.45 14.55
N GLU A 23 12.43 -16.71 14.11
CA GLU A 23 12.92 -17.83 14.92
C GLU A 23 14.32 -17.54 15.50
N GLY A 24 14.51 -17.82 16.79
CA GLY A 24 15.76 -17.57 17.52
C GLY A 24 16.00 -16.12 17.98
N TYR A 25 15.12 -15.18 17.63
CA TYR A 25 15.19 -13.79 18.11
C TYR A 25 14.27 -13.55 19.30
N THR A 26 14.73 -12.70 20.22
CA THR A 26 13.96 -12.15 21.34
C THR A 26 13.82 -10.63 21.17
N TRP A 27 12.97 -9.99 21.97
CA TRP A 27 12.83 -8.53 21.93
C TRP A 27 14.11 -7.78 22.33
N ASP A 28 15.02 -8.44 23.04
CA ASP A 28 16.33 -7.89 23.40
C ASP A 28 17.28 -7.80 22.20
N ASP A 29 16.96 -8.46 21.09
CA ASP A 29 17.70 -8.32 19.84
C ASP A 29 17.17 -7.17 18.96
N ILE A 30 15.97 -6.66 19.25
CA ILE A 30 15.24 -5.77 18.35
C ILE A 30 15.36 -4.31 18.81
N SER A 31 15.71 -3.40 17.90
CA SER A 31 15.64 -1.95 18.12
C SER A 31 14.30 -1.37 17.66
N TYR A 32 13.87 -1.77 16.45
CA TYR A 32 12.66 -1.26 15.82
C TYR A 32 11.90 -2.33 15.03
N VAL A 33 10.59 -2.12 14.89
CA VAL A 33 9.71 -2.89 14.01
C VAL A 33 9.23 -2.00 12.87
N ILE A 34 9.41 -2.48 11.64
CA ILE A 34 8.94 -1.82 10.42
C ILE A 34 7.56 -2.37 10.05
N GLY A 35 6.53 -1.55 10.15
CA GLY A 35 5.16 -1.93 9.83
C GLY A 35 4.51 -2.77 10.95
N GLY A 36 3.86 -3.85 10.56
CA GLY A 36 3.16 -4.74 11.49
C GLY A 36 1.75 -4.29 11.87
N ALA A 37 1.15 -3.30 11.19
CA ALA A 37 -0.25 -2.94 11.43
C ALA A 37 -1.25 -3.72 10.56
N THR A 38 -0.95 -3.91 9.27
CA THR A 38 -1.95 -4.44 8.32
C THR A 38 -1.42 -5.40 7.26
N LYS A 39 -0.14 -5.32 6.88
CA LYS A 39 0.40 -6.09 5.73
C LYS A 39 1.56 -7.00 6.12
N LYS A 40 2.63 -6.39 6.61
CA LYS A 40 3.87 -7.10 6.93
C LYS A 40 4.59 -6.44 8.08
N ALA A 41 5.29 -7.24 8.87
CA ALA A 41 6.24 -6.81 9.88
C ALA A 41 7.65 -7.27 9.49
N ARG A 42 8.63 -6.43 9.79
CA ARG A 42 10.06 -6.72 9.68
C ARG A 42 10.77 -6.07 10.87
N TYR A 43 11.97 -6.53 11.16
CA TYR A 43 12.65 -6.21 12.42
C TYR A 43 14.02 -5.61 12.13
N ILE A 44 14.44 -4.67 12.97
CA ILE A 44 15.75 -4.04 12.93
C ILE A 44 16.52 -4.49 14.18
N ASP A 45 17.76 -4.91 14.01
CA ASP A 45 18.65 -5.32 15.10
C ASP A 45 19.15 -4.12 15.94
N LYS A 46 19.92 -4.39 17.00
CA LYS A 46 20.52 -3.35 17.87
C LYS A 46 21.61 -2.50 17.20
N LYS A 47 22.06 -2.86 15.99
CA LYS A 47 23.03 -2.08 15.20
C LYS A 47 22.34 -1.25 14.10
N GLY A 48 21.01 -1.33 14.00
CA GLY A 48 20.22 -0.58 13.02
C GLY A 48 20.03 -1.26 11.67
N TYR A 49 20.46 -2.51 11.50
CA TYR A 49 20.29 -3.26 10.26
C TYR A 49 18.97 -4.03 10.26
N ILE A 50 18.32 -4.11 9.10
CA ILE A 50 17.13 -4.95 8.94
C ILE A 50 17.57 -6.41 9.02
N ILE A 51 16.90 -7.20 9.84
CA ILE A 51 17.17 -8.63 10.03
C ILE A 51 16.74 -9.41 8.77
N THR A 52 17.69 -10.14 8.17
CA THR A 52 17.50 -10.88 6.90
C THR A 52 18.01 -12.33 6.93
N SER A 53 18.49 -12.80 8.07
CA SER A 53 19.04 -14.14 8.32
C SER A 53 18.85 -14.54 9.79
N ALA A 54 19.15 -15.78 10.13
CA ALA A 54 19.33 -16.21 11.50
C ALA A 54 20.58 -15.57 12.13
N LYS A 55 20.74 -15.69 13.44
CA LYS A 55 21.85 -15.10 14.21
C LYS A 55 23.22 -15.70 13.82
N ASP A 56 23.23 -16.98 13.48
CA ASP A 56 24.42 -17.71 12.98
C ASP A 56 24.71 -17.44 11.49
N GLY A 57 23.93 -16.58 10.83
CA GLY A 57 24.06 -16.26 9.42
C GLY A 57 23.32 -17.23 8.49
N SER A 58 22.73 -18.30 9.02
CA SER A 58 21.95 -19.25 8.21
C SER A 58 20.65 -18.63 7.69
N ASP A 59 20.05 -19.33 6.73
CA ASP A 59 18.88 -18.86 6.01
C ASP A 59 17.64 -18.80 6.90
N LEU A 60 17.08 -17.61 7.06
CA LEU A 60 15.83 -17.41 7.80
C LEU A 60 14.84 -16.55 7.02
N LYS A 61 13.57 -16.92 7.06
CA LYS A 61 12.48 -16.05 6.59
C LYS A 61 12.17 -15.02 7.67
N THR A 62 12.45 -13.75 7.41
CA THR A 62 12.42 -12.68 8.43
C THR A 62 11.31 -11.65 8.25
N GLN A 63 10.48 -11.78 7.21
CA GLN A 63 9.28 -10.97 7.03
C GLN A 63 8.04 -11.77 7.42
N TYR A 64 7.28 -11.27 8.39
CA TYR A 64 5.98 -11.83 8.76
C TYR A 64 4.86 -11.18 7.94
N ASN A 65 4.00 -11.99 7.31
CA ASN A 65 2.85 -11.54 6.54
C ASN A 65 1.58 -11.67 7.37
N LEU A 66 1.00 -10.52 7.76
CA LEU A 66 -0.11 -10.50 8.73
C LEU A 66 -1.38 -11.15 8.19
N ALA A 67 -1.63 -11.06 6.89
CA ALA A 67 -2.86 -11.58 6.29
C ALA A 67 -2.91 -13.12 6.22
N THR A 68 -1.75 -13.79 6.22
CA THR A 68 -1.64 -15.24 6.05
C THR A 68 -0.99 -15.94 7.24
N GLY A 69 -0.43 -15.18 8.19
CA GLY A 69 0.34 -15.74 9.29
C GLY A 69 1.65 -16.40 8.88
N THR A 70 2.13 -16.18 7.65
CA THR A 70 3.30 -16.86 7.09
C THR A 70 4.54 -15.98 7.03
N TRP A 71 5.70 -16.62 7.09
CA TRP A 71 7.00 -15.97 6.93
C TRP A 71 7.48 -15.99 5.47
N SER A 72 8.28 -15.00 5.08
CA SER A 72 8.91 -14.91 3.75
C SER A 72 10.31 -14.33 3.84
N TYR A 73 11.16 -14.66 2.86
CA TYR A 73 12.47 -14.02 2.72
C TYR A 73 12.34 -12.52 2.39
N TYR A 74 13.22 -11.73 2.98
CA TYR A 74 13.42 -10.33 2.63
C TYR A 74 14.91 -10.04 2.58
N HIS A 75 15.45 -9.72 1.40
CA HIS A 75 16.89 -9.48 1.22
C HIS A 75 17.77 -10.56 1.88
N LYS A 76 17.39 -11.83 1.71
CA LYS A 76 18.00 -13.04 2.30
C LYS A 76 19.53 -12.92 2.43
N GLY A 77 20.03 -13.03 3.66
CA GLY A 77 21.48 -13.01 3.98
C GLY A 77 22.21 -11.68 3.79
N GLN A 78 21.53 -10.60 3.36
CA GLN A 78 22.19 -9.33 3.10
C GLN A 78 22.30 -8.48 4.36
N LYS A 79 23.48 -7.94 4.65
CA LYS A 79 23.62 -6.86 5.64
C LYS A 79 22.86 -5.62 5.16
N LYS A 80 21.60 -5.47 5.58
CA LYS A 80 20.64 -4.55 4.95
C LYS A 80 20.45 -3.28 5.79
N PRO A 81 21.03 -2.13 5.41
CA PRO A 81 20.80 -0.89 6.14
C PRO A 81 19.35 -0.42 6.01
N TYR A 82 18.85 0.23 7.07
CA TYR A 82 17.54 0.87 7.08
C TYR A 82 17.62 2.26 6.42
N THR A 83 17.06 2.35 5.22
CA THR A 83 16.99 3.57 4.39
C THR A 83 15.55 4.02 4.13
N CYS A 84 14.59 3.50 4.90
CA CYS A 84 13.16 3.73 4.68
C CYS A 84 12.63 4.96 5.44
N GLY A 85 13.48 5.66 6.22
CA GLY A 85 13.09 6.72 7.15
C GLY A 85 12.25 7.81 6.49
N LYS A 86 12.66 8.30 5.31
CA LYS A 86 11.95 9.32 4.53
C LYS A 86 10.43 9.11 4.43
N CYS A 87 9.97 7.87 4.33
CA CYS A 87 8.56 7.54 4.17
C CYS A 87 7.92 6.84 5.39
N HIS A 88 8.71 6.53 6.41
CA HIS A 88 8.29 5.71 7.56
C HIS A 88 8.45 6.42 8.90
N THR A 89 8.96 7.66 8.92
CA THR A 89 9.18 8.47 10.11
C THR A 89 8.70 9.91 9.91
N THR A 90 8.67 10.69 10.99
CA THR A 90 8.26 12.10 10.99
C THR A 90 9.44 12.99 11.31
N GLY A 91 9.60 14.08 10.55
CA GLY A 91 10.74 15.00 10.69
C GLY A 91 12.07 14.37 10.24
N TYR A 92 12.04 13.53 9.20
CA TYR A 92 13.22 12.84 8.69
C TYR A 92 14.28 13.83 8.15
N LYS A 93 15.53 13.56 8.48
CA LYS A 93 16.73 14.20 7.91
C LYS A 93 17.66 13.10 7.38
N PRO A 94 18.25 13.24 6.18
CA PRO A 94 19.10 12.20 5.60
C PRO A 94 20.44 12.04 6.32
N GLU A 95 20.86 13.01 7.13
CA GLU A 95 22.13 13.01 7.84
C GLU A 95 22.08 12.20 9.14
N GLY A 96 23.22 11.60 9.48
CA GLY A 96 23.45 10.91 10.74
C GLY A 96 22.85 9.50 10.83
N HIS A 97 22.80 9.02 12.06
CA HIS A 97 22.37 7.67 12.43
C HIS A 97 21.45 7.78 13.64
N GLN A 98 20.15 7.50 13.45
CA GLN A 98 19.21 7.54 14.57
C GLN A 98 19.69 6.64 15.71
N ASP A 99 19.67 7.17 16.93
CA ASP A 99 20.11 6.49 18.16
C ASP A 99 21.55 5.94 18.09
N GLY A 100 22.41 6.54 17.24
CA GLY A 100 23.81 6.13 17.06
C GLY A 100 23.99 4.80 16.30
N MET A 101 22.91 4.24 15.74
CA MET A 101 22.95 2.94 15.08
C MET A 101 23.41 3.04 13.61
N GLU A 102 24.62 2.56 13.33
CA GLU A 102 25.28 2.61 12.01
C GLU A 102 24.39 2.13 10.84
N GLY A 103 23.58 1.10 11.07
CA GLY A 103 22.70 0.50 10.08
C GLY A 103 21.52 1.38 9.68
N ILE A 104 21.16 2.38 10.49
CA ILE A 104 20.11 3.36 10.17
C ILE A 104 20.72 4.54 9.42
N LYS A 105 20.18 4.87 8.25
CA LYS A 105 20.62 6.03 7.46
C LYS A 105 19.65 7.20 7.61
N GLY A 106 20.11 8.25 8.28
CA GLY A 106 19.35 9.44 8.63
C GLY A 106 18.82 9.41 10.07
N THR A 107 18.19 10.52 10.44
CA THR A 107 17.61 10.78 11.76
C THR A 107 16.16 11.26 11.62
N TRP A 108 15.39 11.26 12.71
CA TRP A 108 14.01 11.74 12.72
C TRP A 108 13.59 12.26 14.09
N ALA A 109 12.54 13.07 14.13
CA ALA A 109 11.93 13.51 15.38
C ALA A 109 11.11 12.39 16.02
N PHE A 110 10.31 11.67 15.22
CA PHE A 110 9.45 10.59 15.73
C PHE A 110 9.42 9.38 14.78
N PRO A 111 9.44 8.14 15.32
CA PRO A 111 9.18 6.96 14.51
C PRO A 111 7.71 6.93 14.07
N GLY A 112 7.45 6.36 12.89
CA GLY A 112 6.12 6.34 12.32
C GLY A 112 5.71 7.68 11.72
N ILE A 113 4.58 7.67 11.02
CA ILE A 113 3.98 8.86 10.43
C ILE A 113 3.01 9.46 11.46
N GLN A 114 3.41 10.58 12.04
CA GLN A 114 2.69 11.37 13.04
C GLN A 114 2.04 12.60 12.40
N CYS A 115 1.36 13.42 13.20
CA CYS A 115 0.61 14.59 12.76
C CYS A 115 1.43 15.50 11.84
N GLU A 116 2.65 15.82 12.25
CA GLU A 116 3.50 16.80 11.57
C GLU A 116 4.06 16.32 10.23
N ALA A 117 3.99 15.01 9.94
CA ALA A 117 4.39 14.49 8.62
C ALA A 117 3.47 15.00 7.50
N CYS A 118 2.20 15.29 7.84
CA CYS A 118 1.21 15.84 6.92
C CYS A 118 0.94 17.33 7.18
N HIS A 119 0.91 17.73 8.44
CA HIS A 119 0.48 19.06 8.87
C HIS A 119 1.63 20.05 9.12
N GLY A 120 2.88 19.63 8.96
CA GLY A 120 4.06 20.43 9.32
C GLY A 120 4.20 20.64 10.83
N PRO A 121 5.20 21.43 11.27
CA PRO A 121 5.46 21.68 12.69
C PRO A 121 4.27 22.35 13.38
N GLY A 122 3.76 21.75 14.46
CA GLY A 122 2.58 22.18 15.20
C GLY A 122 2.87 23.13 16.37
N GLY A 123 4.11 23.61 16.52
CA GLY A 123 4.53 24.36 17.71
C GLY A 123 3.68 25.61 18.01
N ASN A 124 3.28 26.36 16.98
CA ASN A 124 2.43 27.54 17.16
C ASN A 124 1.00 27.18 17.58
N HIS A 125 0.47 26.05 17.09
CA HIS A 125 -0.82 25.53 17.51
C HIS A 125 -0.81 25.19 19.00
N VAL A 126 0.23 24.51 19.49
CA VAL A 126 0.36 24.15 20.92
C VAL A 126 0.46 25.39 21.81
N LYS A 127 1.25 26.40 21.40
CA LYS A 127 1.45 27.63 22.18
C LYS A 127 0.20 28.51 22.31
N THR A 128 -0.64 28.52 21.29
CA THR A 128 -1.77 29.46 21.19
C THR A 128 -3.14 28.80 21.39
N GLY A 129 -3.22 27.47 21.28
CA GLY A 129 -4.48 26.73 21.19
C GLY A 129 -5.23 26.93 19.87
N ASP A 130 -4.73 27.78 18.96
CA ASP A 130 -5.39 28.11 17.71
C ASP A 130 -5.23 26.98 16.67
N ARG A 131 -6.35 26.41 16.25
CA ARG A 131 -6.40 25.33 15.25
C ARG A 131 -5.98 25.80 13.86
N SER A 132 -6.11 27.09 13.55
CA SER A 132 -5.73 27.66 12.25
C SER A 132 -4.21 27.60 12.01
N LYS A 133 -3.42 27.42 13.07
CA LYS A 133 -1.96 27.30 13.01
C LYS A 133 -1.48 25.91 12.57
N ILE A 134 -2.40 24.98 12.30
CA ILE A 134 -2.11 23.68 11.70
C ILE A 134 -2.31 23.77 10.18
N VAL A 135 -1.27 23.47 9.40
CA VAL A 135 -1.36 23.48 7.94
C VAL A 135 -2.27 22.36 7.47
N VAL A 136 -3.19 22.64 6.56
CA VAL A 136 -4.06 21.62 5.93
C VAL A 136 -3.78 21.61 4.43
N ASP A 137 -3.04 20.60 3.98
CA ASP A 137 -2.80 20.34 2.55
C ASP A 137 -3.59 19.10 2.12
N GLY A 138 -4.63 19.32 1.32
CA GLY A 138 -5.49 18.28 0.78
C GLY A 138 -5.01 17.68 -0.54
N SER A 139 -3.85 18.10 -1.05
CA SER A 139 -3.37 17.67 -2.36
C SER A 139 -2.97 16.19 -2.37
N SER A 140 -3.17 15.53 -3.52
CA SER A 140 -2.59 14.19 -3.75
C SER A 140 -1.06 14.19 -3.64
N ALA A 141 -0.40 15.32 -3.94
CA ALA A 141 1.05 15.45 -3.88
C ALA A 141 1.60 15.25 -2.45
N LEU A 142 0.88 15.69 -1.42
CA LEU A 142 1.24 15.42 -0.03
C LEU A 142 1.33 13.91 0.24
N CYS A 143 0.32 13.15 -0.16
CA CYS A 143 0.31 11.69 -0.05
C CYS A 143 1.43 11.07 -0.91
N GLY A 144 1.65 11.64 -2.09
CA GLY A 144 2.70 11.30 -3.05
C GLY A 144 4.12 11.48 -2.53
N LYS A 145 4.36 12.15 -1.38
CA LYS A 145 5.68 12.14 -0.73
C LYS A 145 6.13 10.73 -0.34
N CYS A 146 5.17 9.84 -0.05
CA CYS A 146 5.42 8.46 0.40
C CYS A 146 4.76 7.40 -0.47
N HIS A 147 3.55 7.67 -0.98
CA HIS A 147 2.76 6.76 -1.82
C HIS A 147 3.14 6.87 -3.30
N ILE A 148 4.44 6.96 -3.55
CA ILE A 148 5.04 6.98 -4.89
C ILE A 148 6.24 6.03 -4.94
N ARG A 149 6.56 5.49 -6.11
CA ARG A 149 7.93 5.10 -6.43
C ARG A 149 8.32 5.64 -7.81
N GLY A 150 9.63 5.88 -7.96
CA GLY A 150 10.17 6.39 -9.22
C GLY A 150 9.55 7.74 -9.59
N LYS A 151 9.24 7.90 -10.89
CA LYS A 151 8.66 9.12 -11.45
C LYS A 151 7.14 9.07 -11.39
N LYS A 152 6.49 10.23 -11.17
CA LYS A 152 5.03 10.37 -11.04
C LYS A 152 4.20 9.85 -12.21
N ASP A 153 4.79 9.82 -13.41
CA ASP A 153 4.17 9.41 -14.68
C ASP A 153 4.38 7.93 -15.01
N SER A 154 5.07 7.20 -14.13
CA SER A 154 5.44 5.80 -14.32
C SER A 154 4.89 4.99 -13.17
N ILE A 155 4.32 3.81 -13.44
CA ILE A 155 3.80 2.91 -12.40
C ILE A 155 4.66 1.65 -12.38
N PRO A 156 5.72 1.58 -11.57
CA PRO A 156 6.56 0.39 -11.47
C PRO A 156 5.77 -0.90 -11.16
N ALA A 157 6.07 -1.94 -11.91
CA ALA A 157 5.50 -3.28 -11.74
C ALA A 157 6.62 -4.33 -11.65
N LYS A 158 6.34 -5.46 -11.01
CA LYS A 158 7.25 -6.61 -10.97
C LYS A 158 6.48 -7.89 -10.69
N GLY A 159 6.82 -8.96 -11.43
CA GLY A 159 6.26 -10.29 -11.20
C GLY A 159 4.75 -10.36 -11.44
N GLY A 160 4.26 -9.63 -12.45
CA GLY A 160 2.84 -9.61 -12.82
C GLY A 160 1.97 -8.71 -11.94
N PHE A 161 2.52 -7.89 -11.05
CA PHE A 161 1.75 -6.97 -10.19
C PHE A 161 2.35 -5.58 -10.19
N ILE A 162 1.50 -4.57 -9.95
CA ILE A 162 1.95 -3.23 -9.56
C ILE A 162 2.72 -3.36 -8.23
N ARG A 163 3.80 -2.60 -8.08
CA ARG A 163 4.55 -2.56 -6.82
C ARG A 163 3.77 -1.77 -5.77
N HIS A 164 3.95 -2.08 -4.50
CA HIS A 164 3.33 -1.30 -3.43
C HIS A 164 3.88 0.14 -3.35
N HIS A 165 3.01 1.04 -2.90
CA HIS A 165 3.23 2.49 -2.76
C HIS A 165 3.20 3.26 -4.09
N GLU A 166 2.38 2.86 -5.05
CA GLU A 166 2.25 3.55 -6.35
C GLU A 166 0.89 4.26 -6.47
N GLN A 167 0.09 4.36 -5.41
CA GLN A 167 -1.27 4.87 -5.50
C GLN A 167 -1.33 6.30 -6.04
N TYR A 168 -0.30 7.11 -5.79
CA TYR A 168 -0.17 8.43 -6.38
C TYR A 168 0.06 8.36 -7.90
N ASN A 169 1.01 7.52 -8.35
CA ASN A 169 1.27 7.29 -9.77
C ASN A 169 0.02 6.76 -10.49
N GLU A 170 -0.66 5.80 -9.88
CA GLU A 170 -1.88 5.19 -10.39
C GLU A 170 -3.02 6.22 -10.53
N LEU A 171 -3.27 7.01 -9.49
CA LEU A 171 -4.31 8.05 -9.53
C LEU A 171 -4.06 9.05 -10.66
N LEU A 172 -2.82 9.51 -10.83
CA LEU A 172 -2.42 10.45 -11.89
C LEU A 172 -2.59 9.86 -13.30
N ALA A 173 -2.45 8.55 -13.45
CA ALA A 173 -2.66 7.85 -14.72
C ALA A 173 -4.13 7.47 -14.98
N SER A 174 -5.01 7.65 -13.99
CA SER A 174 -6.40 7.22 -14.03
C SER A 174 -7.36 8.29 -14.54
N PRO A 175 -8.63 7.94 -14.84
CA PRO A 175 -9.68 8.93 -15.10
C PRO A 175 -9.91 9.92 -13.93
N HIS A 176 -9.49 9.58 -12.71
CA HIS A 176 -9.63 10.41 -11.51
C HIS A 176 -8.40 11.29 -11.23
N LYS A 177 -7.50 11.49 -12.20
CA LYS A 177 -6.26 12.29 -12.04
C LYS A 177 -6.47 13.72 -11.52
N SER A 178 -7.65 14.30 -11.75
CA SER A 178 -8.02 15.64 -11.29
C SER A 178 -8.58 15.67 -9.86
N LEU A 179 -8.80 14.50 -9.24
CA LEU A 179 -9.25 14.39 -7.86
C LEU A 179 -8.08 14.28 -6.89
N ASN A 180 -8.36 14.59 -5.63
CA ASN A 180 -7.40 14.41 -4.55
C ASN A 180 -7.67 13.12 -3.78
N CYS A 181 -6.64 12.54 -3.15
CA CYS A 181 -6.80 11.36 -2.28
C CYS A 181 -7.90 11.60 -1.23
N VAL A 182 -7.92 12.80 -0.65
CA VAL A 182 -8.89 13.22 0.37
C VAL A 182 -10.29 13.52 -0.20
N THR A 183 -10.50 13.44 -1.51
CA THR A 183 -11.85 13.48 -2.08
C THR A 183 -12.64 12.26 -1.63
N CYS A 184 -12.00 11.08 -1.64
CA CYS A 184 -12.63 9.81 -1.26
C CYS A 184 -12.25 9.35 0.15
N HIS A 185 -11.01 9.61 0.58
CA HIS A 185 -10.49 9.10 1.85
C HIS A 185 -10.48 10.14 2.97
N ASN A 186 -10.74 9.69 4.20
CA ASN A 186 -10.45 10.38 5.43
C ASN A 186 -9.06 9.92 5.94
N PRO A 187 -8.04 10.80 5.93
CA PRO A 187 -6.67 10.42 6.29
C PRO A 187 -6.49 10.09 7.78
N HIS A 188 -7.43 10.45 8.65
CA HIS A 188 -7.38 10.18 10.09
C HIS A 188 -8.00 8.83 10.49
N LYS A 189 -8.67 8.15 9.56
CA LYS A 189 -9.29 6.83 9.79
C LYS A 189 -8.41 5.69 9.29
N LYS A 190 -8.66 4.48 9.80
CA LYS A 190 -8.04 3.26 9.25
C LYS A 190 -8.48 3.09 7.80
N ALA A 191 -7.64 2.49 6.96
CA ALA A 191 -7.92 2.33 5.54
C ALA A 191 -9.30 1.69 5.27
N GLU A 192 -9.67 0.67 6.05
CA GLU A 192 -10.97 -0.02 6.01
C GLU A 192 -12.18 0.91 6.21
N PHE A 193 -12.05 1.95 7.04
CA PHE A 193 -13.13 2.88 7.40
C PHE A 193 -12.86 4.30 6.90
N SER A 194 -11.99 4.44 5.89
CA SER A 194 -11.55 5.75 5.42
C SER A 194 -12.43 6.32 4.31
N ILE A 195 -13.25 5.51 3.64
CA ILE A 195 -14.09 6.01 2.54
C ILE A 195 -15.19 6.92 3.12
N LYS A 196 -15.17 8.19 2.72
CA LYS A 196 -16.20 9.19 3.08
C LYS A 196 -17.09 9.61 1.90
N ARG A 197 -16.68 9.26 0.68
CA ARG A 197 -17.45 9.51 -0.54
C ARG A 197 -17.44 8.24 -1.39
N PRO A 198 -18.54 7.47 -1.41
CA PRO A 198 -18.61 6.25 -2.19
C PRO A 198 -18.80 6.56 -3.69
N CYS A 199 -18.71 5.54 -4.55
CA CYS A 199 -18.64 5.73 -6.00
C CYS A 199 -19.94 6.30 -6.56
N GLU A 200 -21.06 5.82 -6.04
CA GLU A 200 -22.43 6.16 -6.43
C GLU A 200 -22.78 7.63 -6.22
N THR A 201 -22.03 8.36 -5.39
CA THR A 201 -22.22 9.82 -5.21
C THR A 201 -21.97 10.59 -6.52
N CYS A 202 -21.04 10.12 -7.36
CA CYS A 202 -20.74 10.74 -8.66
C CYS A 202 -21.17 9.85 -9.84
N HIS A 203 -21.20 8.53 -9.67
CA HIS A 203 -21.54 7.55 -10.70
C HIS A 203 -22.96 7.01 -10.54
N SER A 204 -23.94 7.90 -10.34
CA SER A 204 -25.33 7.53 -10.04
C SER A 204 -25.99 6.71 -11.16
N SER A 205 -25.68 7.01 -12.43
CA SER A 205 -26.13 6.23 -13.58
C SER A 205 -25.63 4.79 -13.56
N GLN A 206 -24.34 4.59 -13.25
CA GLN A 206 -23.74 3.25 -13.17
C GLN A 206 -24.27 2.51 -11.95
N ALA A 207 -24.46 3.20 -10.82
CA ALA A 207 -25.06 2.61 -9.62
C ALA A 207 -26.50 2.15 -9.87
N LYS A 208 -27.32 2.96 -10.56
CA LYS A 208 -28.68 2.57 -10.97
C LYS A 208 -28.65 1.37 -11.93
N ALA A 209 -27.74 1.40 -12.91
CA ALA A 209 -27.56 0.28 -13.82
C ALA A 209 -27.10 -1.00 -13.11
N PHE A 210 -26.29 -0.90 -12.04
CA PHE A 210 -25.79 -2.04 -11.26
C PHE A 210 -26.81 -2.63 -10.28
N LYS A 211 -27.69 -1.78 -9.72
CA LYS A 211 -28.66 -2.16 -8.67
C LYS A 211 -29.67 -3.20 -9.15
N GLY A 212 -29.61 -4.43 -8.66
CA GLY A 212 -30.46 -5.56 -9.03
C GLY A 212 -29.80 -6.54 -9.99
N SER A 213 -28.57 -6.28 -10.45
CA SER A 213 -27.82 -7.22 -11.28
C SER A 213 -27.41 -8.44 -10.48
N THR A 214 -27.17 -9.57 -11.16
CA THR A 214 -26.67 -10.80 -10.53
C THR A 214 -25.40 -10.54 -9.71
N MET A 215 -24.50 -9.69 -10.22
CA MET A 215 -23.24 -9.36 -9.52
C MET A 215 -23.52 -8.63 -8.20
N GLN A 216 -24.44 -7.67 -8.19
CA GLN A 216 -24.81 -6.98 -6.95
C GLN A 216 -25.50 -7.93 -5.96
N GLN A 217 -26.39 -8.80 -6.44
CA GLN A 217 -27.14 -9.75 -5.59
C GLN A 217 -26.21 -10.72 -4.86
N VAL A 218 -25.10 -11.14 -5.48
CA VAL A 218 -24.07 -11.97 -4.83
C VAL A 218 -23.01 -11.17 -4.05
N GLY A 219 -23.25 -9.88 -3.84
CA GLY A 219 -22.42 -9.03 -2.97
C GLY A 219 -21.18 -8.41 -3.62
N VAL A 220 -21.03 -8.49 -4.94
CA VAL A 220 -19.92 -7.82 -5.66
C VAL A 220 -20.09 -6.32 -5.56
N ARG A 221 -19.00 -5.60 -5.28
CA ARG A 221 -18.96 -4.13 -5.20
C ARG A 221 -18.17 -3.55 -6.36
N CYS A 222 -18.34 -2.25 -6.61
CA CYS A 222 -17.64 -1.54 -7.68
C CYS A 222 -16.11 -1.70 -7.59
N ILE A 223 -15.57 -1.65 -6.36
CA ILE A 223 -14.13 -1.80 -6.11
C ILE A 223 -13.59 -3.20 -6.44
N ASP A 224 -14.42 -4.23 -6.51
CA ASP A 224 -13.97 -5.59 -6.77
C ASP A 224 -13.54 -5.76 -8.24
N CYS A 225 -14.18 -5.04 -9.17
CA CYS A 225 -13.78 -5.02 -10.59
C CYS A 225 -12.96 -3.80 -10.99
N HIS A 226 -13.29 -2.61 -10.46
CA HIS A 226 -12.61 -1.35 -10.84
C HIS A 226 -11.36 -1.05 -10.00
N MET A 227 -11.26 -1.60 -8.80
CA MET A 227 -10.07 -1.47 -7.94
C MET A 227 -9.63 -2.86 -7.41
N PRO A 228 -9.44 -3.86 -8.30
CA PRO A 228 -9.06 -5.19 -7.86
C PRO A 228 -7.69 -5.14 -7.19
N LYS A 229 -7.32 -6.22 -6.51
CA LYS A 229 -6.02 -6.30 -5.83
C LYS A 229 -4.88 -6.52 -6.85
N ALA A 230 -4.66 -5.62 -7.79
CA ALA A 230 -3.62 -5.73 -8.81
C ALA A 230 -2.22 -5.30 -8.32
N THR A 231 -2.09 -4.94 -7.03
CA THR A 231 -0.84 -4.53 -6.41
C THR A 231 -0.37 -5.56 -5.38
N LYS A 232 0.94 -5.84 -5.36
CA LYS A 232 1.57 -6.72 -4.37
C LYS A 232 2.48 -5.97 -3.40
N SER A 233 2.13 -6.03 -2.11
CA SER A 233 2.90 -5.50 -0.99
C SER A 233 3.60 -6.60 -0.19
N ALA A 234 2.85 -7.58 0.30
CA ALA A 234 3.34 -8.68 1.12
C ALA A 234 3.08 -10.02 0.42
N VAL A 235 1.81 -10.32 0.13
CA VAL A 235 1.38 -11.63 -0.37
C VAL A 235 0.67 -11.52 -1.72
N LYS A 236 0.72 -12.61 -2.50
CA LYS A 236 -0.17 -12.84 -3.65
C LYS A 236 -1.09 -14.01 -3.27
N PHE A 237 -2.39 -13.87 -3.54
CA PHE A 237 -3.40 -14.90 -3.30
C PHE A 237 -3.73 -15.70 -4.56
N GLY A 238 -3.34 -15.22 -5.74
CA GLY A 238 -3.50 -15.93 -7.00
C GLY A 238 -2.71 -15.29 -8.13
N PRO A 239 -2.86 -15.78 -9.38
CA PRO A 239 -2.22 -15.21 -10.56
C PRO A 239 -2.62 -13.74 -10.81
N TYR A 240 -3.85 -13.38 -10.47
CA TYR A 240 -4.43 -12.05 -10.68
C TYR A 240 -4.96 -11.43 -9.38
N GLU A 241 -4.48 -11.91 -8.23
CA GLU A 241 -4.86 -11.37 -6.91
C GLU A 241 -3.64 -11.15 -6.03
N GLY A 242 -3.27 -9.89 -5.85
CA GLY A 242 -2.33 -9.39 -4.86
C GLY A 242 -3.03 -9.03 -3.56
N ASP A 243 -2.46 -8.10 -2.78
CA ASP A 243 -2.98 -7.76 -1.45
C ASP A 243 -3.30 -6.27 -1.29
N VAL A 244 -3.14 -5.47 -2.33
CA VAL A 244 -3.45 -4.03 -2.33
C VAL A 244 -4.28 -3.68 -3.55
N ARG A 245 -5.36 -2.91 -3.33
CA ARG A 245 -6.24 -2.43 -4.39
C ARG A 245 -5.55 -1.38 -5.26
N THR A 246 -5.68 -1.53 -6.57
CA THR A 246 -5.23 -0.55 -7.56
C THR A 246 -6.10 0.70 -7.57
N HIS A 247 -5.52 1.83 -7.96
CA HIS A 247 -6.22 3.11 -8.13
C HIS A 247 -6.25 3.51 -9.62
N LEU A 248 -6.33 2.53 -10.53
CA LEU A 248 -6.44 2.77 -11.97
C LEU A 248 -7.88 2.94 -12.47
N PHE A 249 -8.86 2.33 -11.79
CA PHE A 249 -10.32 2.43 -12.01
C PHE A 249 -10.84 1.94 -13.38
N LYS A 250 -10.23 2.39 -14.48
CA LYS A 250 -10.60 2.02 -15.84
C LYS A 250 -10.27 0.55 -16.09
N ILE A 251 -11.22 -0.18 -16.67
CA ILE A 251 -11.02 -1.55 -17.15
C ILE A 251 -10.90 -1.50 -18.68
N ASN A 252 -9.83 -2.07 -19.23
CA ASN A 252 -9.74 -2.39 -20.64
C ASN A 252 -10.33 -3.78 -20.84
N THR A 253 -11.41 -3.85 -21.60
CA THR A 253 -12.21 -5.07 -21.77
C THR A 253 -11.70 -5.98 -22.88
N SER A 254 -10.74 -5.54 -23.69
CA SER A 254 -10.16 -6.39 -24.75
C SER A 254 -9.40 -7.58 -24.15
N ALA A 255 -9.59 -8.75 -24.75
CA ALA A 255 -8.84 -9.96 -24.39
C ALA A 255 -7.35 -9.86 -24.76
N ASP A 256 -6.98 -8.95 -25.66
CA ASP A 256 -5.59 -8.71 -26.08
C ASP A 256 -4.91 -7.60 -25.26
N ALA A 257 -5.66 -6.95 -24.36
CA ALA A 257 -5.10 -5.92 -23.52
C ALA A 257 -4.08 -6.51 -22.53
N ASN A 258 -2.87 -5.95 -22.54
CA ASN A 258 -1.88 -6.22 -21.51
C ASN A 258 -1.77 -5.03 -20.55
N MET A 259 -1.98 -5.28 -19.26
CA MET A 259 -1.88 -4.30 -18.18
C MET A 259 -0.46 -3.77 -18.01
N PHE A 260 0.55 -4.55 -18.38
CA PHE A 260 1.95 -4.23 -18.16
C PHE A 260 2.70 -4.02 -19.48
N TYR A 261 3.81 -3.30 -19.41
CA TYR A 261 4.77 -3.17 -20.49
C TYR A 261 6.19 -3.11 -19.93
N THR A 262 7.17 -3.43 -20.76
CA THR A 262 8.59 -3.45 -20.37
C THR A 262 9.34 -2.37 -21.14
N LYS A 263 10.19 -1.62 -20.44
CA LYS A 263 11.13 -0.65 -21.02
C LYS A 263 12.51 -0.92 -20.44
N GLY A 264 13.42 -1.46 -21.26
CA GLY A 264 14.70 -2.00 -20.79
C GLY A 264 14.47 -3.17 -19.82
N SER A 265 15.16 -3.18 -18.68
CA SER A 265 15.03 -4.22 -17.64
C SER A 265 13.88 -3.98 -16.64
N LYS A 266 13.08 -2.94 -16.83
CA LYS A 266 12.02 -2.53 -15.90
C LYS A 266 10.63 -2.73 -16.50
N THR A 267 9.72 -3.24 -15.69
CA THR A 267 8.30 -3.40 -16.03
C THR A 267 7.47 -2.30 -15.36
N PHE A 268 6.45 -1.85 -16.07
CA PHE A 268 5.53 -0.81 -15.63
C PHE A 268 4.08 -1.22 -15.94
N ALA A 269 3.12 -0.70 -15.17
CA ALA A 269 1.71 -0.81 -15.49
C ALA A 269 1.24 0.35 -16.38
N LYS A 270 0.25 0.07 -17.21
CA LYS A 270 -0.50 1.05 -17.98
C LYS A 270 -1.62 1.64 -17.12
N GLY A 271 -2.22 2.74 -17.57
CA GLY A 271 -3.30 3.46 -16.87
C GLY A 271 -4.67 2.75 -16.84
N PHE A 272 -4.71 1.41 -16.85
CA PHE A 272 -5.94 0.62 -16.82
C PHE A 272 -5.71 -0.77 -16.21
N VAL A 273 -6.80 -1.36 -15.73
CA VAL A 273 -6.93 -2.74 -15.28
C VAL A 273 -7.37 -3.61 -16.46
N THR A 274 -6.96 -4.88 -16.52
CA THR A 274 -7.46 -5.83 -17.54
C THR A 274 -8.52 -6.77 -16.98
N VAL A 275 -9.23 -7.47 -17.86
CA VAL A 275 -10.29 -8.42 -17.48
C VAL A 275 -9.78 -9.57 -16.63
N GLU A 276 -8.50 -9.94 -16.72
CA GLU A 276 -7.92 -10.96 -15.84
C GLU A 276 -7.95 -10.52 -14.37
N PHE A 277 -7.54 -9.29 -14.08
CA PHE A 277 -7.59 -8.73 -12.72
C PHE A 277 -9.02 -8.43 -12.26
N ALA A 278 -9.90 -8.02 -13.17
CA ALA A 278 -11.26 -7.65 -12.82
C ALA A 278 -12.21 -8.85 -12.63
N CYS A 279 -11.96 -9.98 -13.31
CA CYS A 279 -12.90 -11.11 -13.37
C CYS A 279 -12.30 -12.43 -12.88
N LEU A 280 -11.06 -12.75 -13.26
CA LEU A 280 -10.50 -14.10 -13.10
C LEU A 280 -9.99 -14.40 -11.68
N GLY A 281 -10.01 -13.40 -10.77
CA GLY A 281 -9.83 -13.64 -9.34
C GLY A 281 -10.95 -14.50 -8.73
N CYS A 282 -12.18 -14.31 -9.21
CA CYS A 282 -13.36 -15.08 -8.78
C CYS A 282 -13.70 -16.20 -9.78
N HIS A 283 -13.65 -15.90 -11.09
CA HIS A 283 -13.98 -16.84 -12.15
C HIS A 283 -12.77 -17.68 -12.58
N LYS A 284 -12.20 -18.44 -11.64
CA LYS A 284 -10.91 -19.13 -11.80
C LYS A 284 -10.90 -20.23 -12.88
N ASN A 285 -12.08 -20.73 -13.28
CA ASN A 285 -12.26 -21.74 -14.31
C ASN A 285 -12.56 -21.15 -15.70
N LYS A 286 -12.39 -19.84 -15.89
CA LYS A 286 -12.63 -19.14 -17.14
C LYS A 286 -11.34 -18.49 -17.66
N ASP A 287 -11.35 -18.15 -18.95
CA ASP A 287 -10.25 -17.48 -19.61
C ASP A 287 -10.55 -15.98 -19.88
N LYS A 288 -9.54 -15.26 -20.37
CA LYS A 288 -9.65 -13.84 -20.70
C LYS A 288 -10.64 -13.55 -21.83
N ASN A 289 -10.84 -14.50 -22.77
CA ASN A 289 -11.80 -14.36 -23.86
C ASN A 289 -13.24 -14.37 -23.33
N TRP A 290 -13.54 -15.31 -22.43
CA TRP A 290 -14.80 -15.33 -21.71
C TRP A 290 -14.98 -14.03 -20.91
N ALA A 291 -13.98 -13.60 -20.15
CA ALA A 291 -14.08 -12.39 -19.33
C ALA A 291 -14.32 -11.13 -20.18
N SER A 292 -13.65 -11.01 -21.32
CA SER A 292 -13.87 -9.94 -22.32
C SER A 292 -15.31 -9.90 -22.83
N ARG A 293 -15.84 -11.04 -23.30
CA ARG A 293 -17.25 -11.13 -23.75
C ARG A 293 -18.22 -10.78 -22.63
N MET A 294 -17.91 -11.21 -21.40
CA MET A 294 -18.75 -10.98 -20.24
C MET A 294 -18.65 -9.54 -19.71
N ALA A 295 -17.64 -8.75 -20.06
CA ALA A 295 -17.53 -7.38 -19.59
C ALA A 295 -18.63 -6.47 -20.17
N THR A 296 -19.09 -6.73 -21.40
CA THR A 296 -20.17 -5.96 -22.03
C THR A 296 -21.49 -6.16 -21.28
N GLY A 297 -22.14 -5.05 -20.91
CA GLY A 297 -23.42 -5.08 -20.19
C GLY A 297 -23.33 -5.62 -18.76
N VAL A 298 -22.13 -5.78 -18.19
CA VAL A 298 -21.94 -6.41 -16.87
C VAL A 298 -22.74 -5.73 -15.75
N HIS A 299 -22.95 -4.41 -15.85
CA HIS A 299 -23.72 -3.68 -14.85
C HIS A 299 -25.20 -4.07 -14.85
N THR A 300 -25.79 -4.43 -15.98
CA THR A 300 -27.23 -4.75 -16.08
C THR A 300 -27.52 -6.24 -16.15
N ARG A 301 -26.50 -7.10 -16.12
CA ARG A 301 -26.67 -8.54 -16.37
C ARG A 301 -27.56 -9.21 -15.32
N GLY A 302 -28.47 -10.05 -15.82
CA GLY A 302 -29.41 -10.84 -15.01
C GLY A 302 -30.55 -10.01 -14.42
N LYS A 303 -30.77 -8.82 -14.98
CA LYS A 303 -31.97 -8.02 -14.79
C LYS A 303 -32.93 -8.22 -15.95
#